data_AF-A0A895YLZ3-F1
#
_entry.id   AF-A0A895YLZ3-F1
#
_cell.length_a   1.000
_cell.length_b   1.000
_cell.length_c   1.000
_cell.angle_alpha   90.00
_cell.angle_beta   90.00
_cell.angle_gamma   90.00
#
_symmetry.space_group_name_H-M   'P 1'
#
loop_
_entity.id
_entity.type
_entity.pdbx_description
1 polymer ?
#
loop_
_entity_poly.entity_id
_entity_poly.type
_entity_poly.pdbx_seq_one_letter_code
_entity_poly.pdbx_strand_id
1 'polypeptide(L)'
;MNRYALSFPIRPGTASEVAEILRSYRRPSAGAAPGGPPLLRRTTVFVGADRVVRVMTVAGEIDEVMRHLSSQPQIRAVEEALDPYLAIRRDLRTAAGVQDFLERALLTEAVHRQTPQEQLPEVTDDAVARCGLLYPVRPGCGKPAAQLLANAAPLPVRVDAQTAIVASSVYYHDDVLLRMFEVAGRVSDVLAYLARTAAAAPAAAELAELMETDFDLTTEAGFRAFLAGSRLELVTDRRVEVPA
;
A
#
# COMPACT_ATOMS: atom_id res chain seq x y z
N MET A 1 -12.59 -6.16 10.96
CA MET A 1 -12.39 -5.63 9.59
C MET A 1 -11.01 -6.04 9.17
N ASN A 2 -10.87 -6.49 7.93
CA ASN A 2 -9.61 -7.01 7.42
C ASN A 2 -8.98 -5.98 6.48
N ARG A 3 -7.65 -5.87 6.52
CA ARG A 3 -6.85 -5.09 5.58
C ARG A 3 -6.08 -6.05 4.71
N TYR A 4 -6.20 -5.88 3.41
CA TYR A 4 -5.45 -6.67 2.44
C TYR A 4 -4.68 -5.73 1.53
N ALA A 5 -3.45 -6.10 1.20
CA ALA A 5 -2.66 -5.44 0.17
C ALA A 5 -2.40 -6.45 -0.94
N LEU A 6 -2.65 -6.03 -2.17
CA LEU A 6 -2.37 -6.78 -3.39
C LEU A 6 -1.30 -6.03 -4.18
N SER A 7 -0.39 -6.75 -4.82
CA SER A 7 0.51 -6.15 -5.80
C SER A 7 0.66 -7.01 -7.04
N PHE A 8 0.76 -6.38 -8.21
CA PHE A 8 0.94 -7.11 -9.46
C PHE A 8 1.78 -6.32 -10.46
N PRO A 9 2.63 -7.02 -11.24
CA PRO A 9 3.53 -6.39 -12.18
C PRO A 9 2.82 -5.93 -13.45
N ILE A 10 3.25 -4.76 -13.92
CA ILE A 10 2.89 -4.18 -15.20
C ILE A 10 4.13 -4.13 -16.09
N ARG A 11 3.92 -3.95 -17.39
CA ARG A 11 5.01 -3.84 -18.34
C ARG A 11 5.83 -2.58 -18.03
N PRO A 12 7.17 -2.65 -18.07
CA PRO A 12 8.00 -1.47 -17.87
C PRO A 12 7.63 -0.36 -18.85
N GLY A 13 7.56 0.87 -18.35
CA GLY A 13 7.24 2.05 -19.16
C GLY A 13 5.75 2.31 -19.41
N THR A 14 4.84 1.47 -18.89
CA THR A 14 3.39 1.65 -19.07
C THR A 14 2.68 2.18 -17.82
N ALA A 15 3.43 2.71 -16.85
CA ALA A 15 2.90 3.14 -15.56
C ALA A 15 1.86 4.27 -15.70
N SER A 16 2.09 5.21 -16.63
CA SER A 16 1.19 6.35 -16.83
C SER A 16 -0.16 5.92 -17.40
N GLU A 17 -0.18 5.03 -18.40
CA GLU A 17 -1.40 4.49 -19.00
C GLU A 17 -2.21 3.70 -17.97
N VAL A 18 -1.52 2.89 -17.17
CA VAL A 18 -2.13 2.12 -16.08
C VAL A 18 -2.73 3.04 -15.03
N ALA A 19 -2.04 4.12 -14.64
CA ALA A 19 -2.54 5.09 -13.68
C ALA A 19 -3.82 5.78 -14.19
N GLU A 20 -3.87 6.18 -15.47
CA GLU A 20 -5.05 6.82 -16.06
C GLU A 20 -6.26 5.88 -16.12
N ILE A 21 -6.07 4.61 -16.46
CA ILE A 21 -7.12 3.58 -16.39
C ILE A 21 -7.66 3.45 -14.95
N LEU A 22 -6.75 3.39 -13.97
CA LEU A 22 -7.08 3.22 -12.55
C LEU A 22 -7.65 4.48 -11.88
N ARG A 23 -7.43 5.67 -12.44
CA ARG A 23 -8.08 6.93 -12.03
C ARG A 23 -9.52 7.01 -12.51
N SER A 24 -9.71 6.70 -13.79
CA SER A 24 -10.95 6.99 -14.51
C SER A 24 -12.04 5.93 -14.34
N TYR A 25 -11.70 4.72 -13.88
CA TYR A 25 -12.71 3.67 -13.79
C TYR A 25 -13.80 3.99 -12.76
N ARG A 26 -15.05 3.69 -13.14
CA ARG A 26 -16.24 3.89 -12.30
C ARG A 26 -16.15 3.03 -11.05
N ARG A 27 -16.58 3.59 -9.93
CA ARG A 27 -16.56 2.89 -8.64
C ARG A 27 -17.48 1.65 -8.69
N PRO A 28 -16.98 0.46 -8.30
CA PRO A 28 -17.83 -0.71 -8.12
C PRO A 28 -18.81 -0.50 -6.96
N SER A 29 -19.93 -1.21 -6.97
CA SER A 29 -20.78 -1.34 -5.79
C SER A 29 -19.96 -1.92 -4.65
N ALA A 30 -20.06 -1.29 -3.48
CA ALA A 30 -19.37 -1.74 -2.29
C ALA A 30 -19.78 -3.16 -1.86
N GLY A 31 -20.98 -3.62 -2.30
CA GLY A 31 -21.62 -4.85 -1.82
C GLY A 31 -22.06 -4.72 -0.37
N ALA A 32 -23.13 -5.41 0.02
CA ALA A 32 -23.51 -5.55 1.43
C ALA A 32 -24.43 -6.76 1.58
N ALA A 33 -24.34 -7.47 2.72
CA ALA A 33 -25.42 -8.32 3.16
C ALA A 33 -26.65 -7.45 3.50
N PRO A 34 -27.90 -7.95 3.38
CA PRO A 34 -29.08 -7.19 3.80
C PRO A 34 -28.95 -6.69 5.25
N GLY A 35 -28.99 -5.38 5.46
CA GLY A 35 -28.80 -4.74 6.77
C GLY A 35 -27.36 -4.74 7.33
N GLY A 36 -26.39 -5.25 6.57
CA GLY A 36 -24.98 -5.30 6.93
C GLY A 36 -24.17 -4.10 6.40
N PRO A 37 -22.94 -3.89 6.91
CA PRO A 37 -22.05 -2.85 6.40
C PRO A 37 -21.56 -3.16 4.98
N PRO A 38 -21.03 -2.16 4.25
CA PRO A 38 -20.44 -2.40 2.94
C PRO A 38 -19.25 -3.36 3.02
N LEU A 39 -19.21 -4.34 2.11
CA LEU A 39 -18.15 -5.36 1.98
C LEU A 39 -16.80 -4.70 1.67
N LEU A 40 -16.78 -3.72 0.76
CA LEU A 40 -15.61 -2.90 0.46
C LEU A 40 -15.76 -1.51 1.08
N ARG A 41 -14.92 -1.15 2.07
CA ARG A 41 -14.99 0.15 2.77
C ARG A 41 -14.00 1.18 2.24
N ARG A 42 -12.77 0.77 1.97
CA ARG A 42 -11.75 1.66 1.43
C ARG A 42 -10.94 0.93 0.38
N THR A 43 -10.56 1.65 -0.68
CA THR A 43 -9.62 1.16 -1.68
C THR A 43 -8.65 2.27 -2.01
N THR A 44 -7.38 1.99 -1.75
CA THR A 44 -6.27 2.86 -2.14
C THR A 44 -5.47 2.15 -3.23
N VAL A 45 -5.16 2.84 -4.30
CA VAL A 45 -4.36 2.33 -5.41
C VAL A 45 -3.15 3.22 -5.58
N PHE A 46 -1.98 2.58 -5.60
CA PHE A 46 -0.72 3.20 -5.92
C PHE A 46 -0.12 2.57 -7.17
N VAL A 47 0.64 3.37 -7.92
CA VAL A 47 1.39 2.92 -9.09
C VAL A 47 2.86 3.27 -8.93
N GLY A 48 3.73 2.29 -9.16
CA GLY A 48 5.17 2.46 -9.31
C GLY A 48 5.60 2.28 -10.76
N ALA A 49 6.91 2.27 -11.01
CA ALA A 49 7.47 2.18 -12.36
C ALA A 49 7.05 0.90 -13.12
N ASP A 50 6.93 -0.22 -12.42
CA ASP A 50 6.71 -1.55 -12.99
C ASP A 50 5.62 -2.35 -12.25
N ARG A 51 4.95 -1.76 -11.25
CA ARG A 51 3.95 -2.46 -10.42
C ARG A 51 2.80 -1.57 -9.97
N VAL A 52 1.65 -2.22 -9.78
CA VAL A 52 0.50 -1.65 -9.08
C VAL A 52 0.44 -2.22 -7.68
N VAL A 53 0.06 -1.38 -6.72
CA VAL A 53 -0.27 -1.78 -5.35
C VAL A 53 -1.69 -1.35 -5.04
N ARG A 54 -2.53 -2.26 -4.56
CA ARG A 54 -3.89 -1.98 -4.12
C ARG A 54 -4.06 -2.38 -2.66
N VAL A 55 -4.45 -1.44 -1.81
CA VAL A 55 -4.74 -1.68 -0.39
C VAL A 55 -6.24 -1.52 -0.16
N MET A 56 -6.86 -2.51 0.47
CA MET A 56 -8.29 -2.59 0.67
C MET A 56 -8.62 -2.81 2.14
N THR A 57 -9.62 -2.07 2.64
CA THR A 57 -10.27 -2.35 3.91
C THR A 57 -11.64 -2.95 3.63
N VAL A 58 -11.87 -4.15 4.14
CA VAL A 58 -13.05 -4.96 3.79
C VAL A 58 -13.71 -5.59 5.01
N ALA A 59 -14.98 -5.94 4.85
CA ALA A 59 -15.77 -6.69 5.82
C ALA A 59 -15.97 -8.12 5.33
N GLY A 60 -14.95 -8.98 5.49
CA GLY A 60 -14.98 -10.38 5.06
C GLY A 60 -13.60 -10.89 4.66
N GLU A 61 -13.55 -12.14 4.22
CA GLU A 61 -12.33 -12.77 3.71
C GLU A 61 -12.04 -12.33 2.27
N ILE A 62 -10.75 -12.29 1.91
CA ILE A 62 -10.32 -11.77 0.60
C ILE A 62 -10.96 -12.52 -0.58
N ASP A 63 -11.15 -13.83 -0.47
CA ASP A 63 -11.78 -14.65 -1.53
C ASP A 63 -13.23 -14.25 -1.79
N GLU A 64 -13.98 -13.93 -0.73
CA GLU A 64 -15.35 -13.45 -0.83
C GLU A 64 -15.42 -12.08 -1.51
N VAL A 65 -14.53 -11.19 -1.09
CA VAL A 65 -14.42 -9.86 -1.67
C VAL A 65 -14.06 -9.93 -3.15
N MET A 66 -13.06 -10.73 -3.53
CA MET A 66 -12.62 -10.84 -4.92
C MET A 66 -13.69 -11.48 -5.80
N ARG A 67 -14.44 -12.46 -5.30
CA ARG A 67 -15.59 -13.04 -6.02
C ARG A 67 -16.69 -12.02 -6.25
N HIS A 68 -17.01 -11.22 -5.23
CA HIS A 68 -17.99 -10.13 -5.36
C HIS A 68 -17.52 -9.09 -6.39
N LEU A 69 -16.28 -8.60 -6.28
CA LEU A 69 -15.74 -7.56 -7.16
C LEU A 69 -15.62 -8.03 -8.61
N SER A 70 -15.10 -9.22 -8.86
CA SER A 70 -14.93 -9.76 -10.23
C SER A 70 -16.25 -9.98 -10.98
N SER A 71 -17.36 -10.13 -10.27
CA SER A 71 -18.68 -10.21 -10.89
C SER A 71 -19.17 -8.89 -11.50
N GLN A 72 -18.60 -7.75 -11.07
CA GLN A 72 -19.13 -6.43 -11.41
C GLN A 72 -18.67 -5.94 -12.79
N PRO A 73 -19.57 -5.39 -13.62
CA PRO A 73 -19.22 -4.89 -14.95
C PRO A 73 -18.11 -3.83 -14.94
N GLN A 74 -18.09 -2.95 -13.94
CA GLN A 74 -17.07 -1.92 -13.80
C GLN A 74 -15.68 -2.51 -13.55
N ILE A 75 -15.61 -3.63 -12.81
CA ILE A 75 -14.35 -4.35 -12.56
C ILE A 75 -13.91 -5.11 -13.81
N ARG A 76 -14.84 -5.73 -14.54
CA ARG A 76 -14.50 -6.40 -15.81
C ARG A 76 -13.93 -5.43 -16.84
N ALA A 77 -14.57 -4.26 -17.00
CA ALA A 77 -14.10 -3.24 -17.93
C ALA A 77 -12.70 -2.72 -17.57
N VAL A 78 -12.38 -2.52 -16.28
CA VAL A 78 -11.04 -2.08 -15.89
C VAL A 78 -9.99 -3.18 -16.07
N GLU A 79 -10.33 -4.46 -15.82
CA GLU A 79 -9.41 -5.58 -16.06
C GLU A 79 -9.13 -5.75 -17.56
N GLU A 80 -10.15 -5.67 -18.43
CA GLU A 80 -9.98 -5.69 -19.89
C GLU A 80 -9.12 -4.53 -20.40
N ALA A 81 -9.23 -3.34 -19.80
CA ALA A 81 -8.40 -2.20 -20.15
C ALA A 81 -6.94 -2.35 -19.68
N LEU A 82 -6.71 -3.01 -18.54
CA LEU A 82 -5.37 -3.25 -17.98
C LEU A 82 -4.62 -4.37 -18.72
N ASP A 83 -5.33 -5.33 -19.30
CA ASP A 83 -4.80 -6.55 -19.92
C ASP A 83 -3.57 -6.34 -20.85
N PRO A 84 -3.54 -5.33 -21.74
CA PRO A 84 -2.38 -5.06 -22.59
C PRO A 84 -1.12 -4.62 -21.84
N TYR A 85 -1.28 -4.11 -20.62
CA TYR A 85 -0.22 -3.53 -19.80
C TYR A 85 0.24 -4.44 -18.67
N LEU A 86 -0.43 -5.58 -18.43
CA LEU A 86 0.01 -6.55 -17.45
C LEU A 86 1.27 -7.27 -17.91
N ALA A 87 2.25 -7.42 -17.02
CA ALA A 87 3.42 -8.27 -17.26
C ALA A 87 3.05 -9.75 -17.18
N ILE A 88 2.09 -10.09 -16.30
CA ILE A 88 1.54 -11.43 -16.13
C ILE A 88 0.05 -11.37 -16.41
N ARG A 89 -0.41 -12.09 -17.44
CA ARG A 89 -1.84 -12.17 -17.75
C ARG A 89 -2.59 -12.91 -16.64
N ARG A 90 -3.85 -12.52 -16.42
CA ARG A 90 -4.76 -13.16 -15.46
C ARG A 90 -6.18 -13.14 -15.99
N ASP A 91 -6.99 -14.07 -15.52
CA ASP A 91 -8.43 -14.08 -15.80
C ASP A 91 -9.22 -14.13 -14.49
N LEU A 92 -9.64 -12.97 -14.01
CA LEU A 92 -10.41 -12.87 -12.77
C LEU A 92 -11.88 -13.30 -12.91
N ARG A 93 -12.33 -13.77 -14.09
CA ARG A 93 -13.72 -14.20 -14.31
C ARG A 93 -14.00 -15.62 -13.78
N THR A 94 -12.95 -16.39 -13.49
CA THR A 94 -13.05 -17.76 -13.00
C THR A 94 -12.55 -17.85 -11.56
N ALA A 95 -13.08 -18.79 -10.77
CA ALA A 95 -12.61 -19.01 -9.39
C ALA A 95 -11.13 -19.40 -9.36
N ALA A 96 -10.69 -20.28 -10.28
CA ALA A 96 -9.30 -20.68 -10.41
C ALA A 96 -8.40 -19.48 -10.72
N GLY A 97 -8.76 -18.63 -11.68
CA GLY A 97 -7.96 -17.45 -12.01
C GLY A 97 -7.91 -16.39 -10.90
N VAL A 98 -8.95 -16.30 -10.05
CA VAL A 98 -8.90 -15.50 -8.81
C VAL A 98 -7.91 -16.09 -7.80
N GLN A 99 -7.93 -17.40 -7.59
CA GLN A 99 -6.98 -18.09 -6.71
C GLN A 99 -5.54 -17.92 -7.19
N ASP A 100 -5.26 -18.22 -8.46
CA ASP A 100 -3.95 -18.03 -9.09
C ASP A 100 -3.45 -16.58 -8.97
N PHE A 101 -4.36 -15.61 -9.04
CA PHE A 101 -4.00 -14.20 -8.85
C PHE A 101 -3.65 -13.91 -7.38
N LEU A 102 -4.49 -14.34 -6.44
CA LEU A 102 -4.26 -14.10 -5.01
C LEU A 102 -2.99 -14.77 -4.49
N GLU A 103 -2.69 -15.99 -4.95
CA GLU A 103 -1.46 -16.71 -4.58
C GLU A 103 -0.19 -15.91 -4.90
N ARG A 104 -0.19 -15.14 -6.00
CA ARG A 104 0.99 -14.35 -6.44
C ARG A 104 0.95 -12.89 -6.01
N ALA A 105 -0.24 -12.36 -5.75
CA ALA A 105 -0.44 -10.92 -5.56
C ALA A 105 -0.69 -10.52 -4.11
N LEU A 106 -1.19 -11.44 -3.27
CA LEU A 106 -1.54 -11.12 -1.90
C LEU A 106 -0.30 -10.93 -1.03
N LEU A 107 -0.16 -9.72 -0.49
CA LEU A 107 0.89 -9.38 0.45
C LEU A 107 0.47 -9.75 1.87
N THR A 108 1.36 -10.43 2.58
CA THR A 108 1.25 -10.74 4.00
C THR A 108 1.47 -9.49 4.84
N GLU A 109 0.57 -9.17 5.77
CA GLU A 109 0.77 -8.09 6.75
C GLU A 109 1.81 -8.54 7.79
N ALA A 110 2.96 -7.88 7.82
CA ALA A 110 3.99 -8.13 8.82
C ALA A 110 3.72 -7.37 10.12
N VAL A 111 3.25 -6.12 10.00
CA VAL A 111 2.83 -5.30 11.14
C VAL A 111 1.86 -4.23 10.68
N HIS A 112 0.89 -3.92 11.54
CA HIS A 112 0.10 -2.70 11.48
C HIS A 112 0.15 -2.01 12.84
N ARG A 113 0.47 -0.71 12.83
CA ARG A 113 0.51 0.13 14.02
C ARG A 113 -0.46 1.28 13.82
N GLN A 114 -1.34 1.49 14.79
CA GLN A 114 -2.28 2.59 14.81
C GLN A 114 -1.95 3.49 15.99
N THR A 115 -1.95 4.79 15.73
CA THR A 115 -1.83 5.80 16.75
C THR A 115 -3.16 5.94 17.51
N PRO A 116 -3.15 6.00 18.86
CA PRO A 116 -4.35 6.31 19.65
C PRO A 116 -4.94 7.68 19.30
N GLN A 117 -6.27 7.76 19.21
CA GLN A 117 -6.97 8.96 18.76
C GLN A 117 -6.62 10.20 19.60
N GLU A 118 -6.49 10.03 20.91
CA GLU A 118 -6.13 11.09 21.86
C GLU A 118 -4.75 11.69 21.64
N GLN A 119 -3.87 11.00 20.89
CA GLN A 119 -2.53 11.48 20.56
C GLN A 119 -2.47 12.19 19.21
N LEU A 120 -3.52 12.08 18.40
CA LEU A 120 -3.60 12.74 17.10
C LEU A 120 -3.90 14.24 17.25
N PRO A 121 -3.42 15.08 16.33
CA PRO A 121 -3.93 16.43 16.21
C PRO A 121 -5.42 16.40 15.85
N GLU A 122 -6.16 17.48 16.15
CA GLU A 122 -7.53 17.62 15.66
C GLU A 122 -7.50 17.76 14.13
N VAL A 123 -7.89 16.70 13.44
CA VAL A 123 -8.02 16.68 11.99
C VAL A 123 -9.23 15.84 11.63
N THR A 124 -9.97 16.26 10.60
CA THR A 124 -11.03 15.44 10.03
C THR A 124 -10.42 14.24 9.31
N ASP A 125 -11.16 13.13 9.27
CA ASP A 125 -10.72 11.90 8.59
C ASP A 125 -10.37 12.14 7.11
N ASP A 126 -11.00 13.11 6.46
CA ASP A 126 -10.76 13.49 5.06
C ASP A 126 -9.42 14.20 4.84
N ALA A 127 -8.80 14.73 5.90
CA ALA A 127 -7.50 15.35 5.86
C ALA A 127 -6.34 14.35 6.02
N VAL A 128 -6.62 13.05 6.11
CA VAL A 128 -5.61 12.00 6.27
C VAL A 128 -5.11 11.52 4.90
N ALA A 129 -3.90 11.94 4.54
CA ALA A 129 -3.22 11.52 3.32
C ALA A 129 -2.65 10.10 3.44
N ARG A 130 -2.56 9.38 2.32
CA ARG A 130 -1.89 8.07 2.24
C ARG A 130 -0.61 8.14 1.42
N CYS A 131 0.44 7.51 1.94
CA CYS A 131 1.72 7.38 1.28
C CYS A 131 2.10 5.89 1.22
N GLY A 132 2.43 5.40 0.02
CA GLY A 132 2.97 4.07 -0.19
C GLY A 132 4.43 4.16 -0.60
N LEU A 133 5.28 3.34 0.00
CA LEU A 133 6.68 3.16 -0.37
C LEU A 133 6.91 1.71 -0.74
N LEU A 134 7.44 1.46 -1.93
CA LEU A 134 7.89 0.15 -2.37
C LEU A 134 9.40 0.09 -2.23
N TYR A 135 9.89 -0.70 -1.26
CA TYR A 135 11.32 -0.81 -1.02
C TYR A 135 11.95 -1.80 -2.01
N PRO A 136 13.06 -1.45 -2.67
CA PRO A 136 13.78 -2.34 -3.56
C PRO A 136 14.55 -3.36 -2.73
N VAL A 137 13.94 -4.51 -2.44
CA VAL A 137 14.58 -5.54 -1.61
C VAL A 137 15.41 -6.46 -2.49
N ARG A 138 16.59 -6.88 -1.99
CA ARG A 138 17.40 -7.88 -2.69
C ARG A 138 16.65 -9.21 -2.83
N PRO A 139 16.96 -10.01 -3.85
CA PRO A 139 16.37 -11.32 -4.02
C PRO A 139 16.49 -12.22 -2.77
N GLY A 140 15.37 -12.78 -2.32
CA GLY A 140 15.27 -13.61 -1.11
C GLY A 140 15.23 -12.86 0.22
N CYS A 141 15.29 -11.52 0.23
CA CYS A 141 15.38 -10.71 1.44
C CYS A 141 14.04 -10.10 1.88
N GLY A 142 12.94 -10.27 1.16
CA GLY A 142 11.67 -9.61 1.50
C GLY A 142 11.11 -9.95 2.88
N LYS A 143 11.08 -11.23 3.28
CA LYS A 143 10.65 -11.62 4.63
C LYS A 143 11.60 -11.11 5.74
N PRO A 144 12.93 -11.29 5.65
CA PRO A 144 13.87 -10.68 6.59
C PRO A 144 13.68 -9.15 6.73
N ALA A 145 13.53 -8.44 5.62
CA ALA A 145 13.35 -6.99 5.63
C ALA A 145 12.01 -6.58 6.27
N ALA A 146 10.94 -7.32 6.00
CA ALA A 146 9.64 -7.11 6.65
C ALA A 146 9.73 -7.32 8.16
N GLN A 147 10.45 -8.35 8.62
CA GLN A 147 10.68 -8.63 10.04
C GLN A 147 11.51 -7.54 10.71
N LEU A 148 12.56 -7.05 10.05
CA LEU A 148 13.37 -5.93 10.56
C LEU A 148 12.49 -4.69 10.82
N LEU A 149 11.61 -4.33 9.87
CA LEU A 149 10.68 -3.21 10.02
C LEU A 149 9.57 -3.46 11.06
N ALA A 150 9.15 -4.72 11.23
CA ALA A 150 8.17 -5.13 12.23
C ALA A 150 8.73 -5.08 13.65
N ASN A 151 10.02 -5.37 13.82
CA ASN A 151 10.71 -5.36 15.11
C ASN A 151 11.31 -4.00 15.46
N ALA A 152 11.44 -3.09 14.48
CA ALA A 152 11.87 -1.72 14.72
C ALA A 152 10.99 -1.02 15.77
N ALA A 153 11.60 -0.14 16.55
CA ALA A 153 10.91 0.66 17.55
C ALA A 153 9.68 1.35 16.92
N PRO A 154 8.54 1.43 17.65
CA PRO A 154 7.38 2.14 17.16
C PRO A 154 7.76 3.56 16.71
N LEU A 155 7.25 3.95 15.55
CA LEU A 155 7.42 5.32 15.09
C LEU A 155 6.69 6.25 16.06
N PRO A 156 7.28 7.42 16.38
CA PRO A 156 6.58 8.39 17.17
C PRO A 156 5.39 8.93 16.40
N VAL A 157 4.34 9.16 17.17
CA VAL A 157 3.04 9.58 16.67
C VAL A 157 3.10 10.97 16.05
N ARG A 158 3.69 11.94 16.76
CA ARG A 158 3.76 13.34 16.33
C ARG A 158 5.13 13.64 15.73
N VAL A 159 5.11 14.15 14.49
CA VAL A 159 6.31 14.66 13.82
C VAL A 159 6.56 16.10 14.22
N ASP A 160 5.50 16.91 14.28
CA ASP A 160 5.50 18.28 14.75
C ASP A 160 4.09 18.67 15.27
N ALA A 161 3.82 19.97 15.42
CA ALA A 161 2.54 20.48 15.93
C ALA A 161 1.36 20.24 14.98
N GLN A 162 1.61 20.05 13.68
CA GLN A 162 0.59 19.94 12.62
C GLN A 162 0.60 18.58 11.94
N THR A 163 1.70 17.82 12.01
CA THR A 163 1.87 16.55 11.33
C THR A 163 2.01 15.38 12.30
N ALA A 164 1.22 14.33 12.07
CA ALA A 164 1.27 13.08 12.81
C ALA A 164 1.10 11.85 11.89
N ILE A 165 1.73 10.76 12.28
CA ILE A 165 1.50 9.44 11.69
C ILE A 165 0.25 8.87 12.37
N VAL A 166 -0.81 8.67 11.58
CA VAL A 166 -2.07 8.05 12.04
C VAL A 166 -1.93 6.54 12.11
N ALA A 167 -1.33 5.96 11.08
CA ALA A 167 -1.04 4.54 11.04
C ALA A 167 0.17 4.23 10.15
N SER A 168 0.81 3.10 10.44
CA SER A 168 1.86 2.53 9.58
C SER A 168 1.63 1.04 9.42
N SER A 169 1.71 0.55 8.18
CA SER A 169 1.66 -0.87 7.88
C SER A 169 2.88 -1.30 7.08
N VAL A 170 3.30 -2.55 7.26
CA VAL A 170 4.29 -3.22 6.41
C VAL A 170 3.66 -4.49 5.85
N TYR A 171 3.75 -4.65 4.54
CA TYR A 171 3.26 -5.83 3.82
C TYR A 171 4.36 -6.40 2.95
N TYR A 172 4.39 -7.72 2.78
CA TYR A 172 5.37 -8.37 1.91
C TYR A 172 4.85 -9.62 1.19
N HIS A 173 5.46 -9.94 0.04
CA HIS A 173 5.29 -11.22 -0.67
C HIS A 173 6.55 -11.45 -1.50
N ASP A 174 7.22 -12.59 -1.34
CA ASP A 174 8.58 -12.76 -1.86
C ASP A 174 9.44 -11.53 -1.53
N ASP A 175 10.01 -10.86 -2.54
CA ASP A 175 10.83 -9.64 -2.40
C ASP A 175 10.05 -8.33 -2.61
N VAL A 176 8.73 -8.42 -2.72
CA VAL A 176 7.86 -7.26 -2.65
C VAL A 176 7.77 -6.80 -1.21
N LEU A 177 8.23 -5.58 -0.91
CA LEU A 177 8.07 -4.96 0.40
C LEU A 177 7.40 -3.59 0.31
N LEU A 178 6.15 -3.54 0.76
CA LEU A 178 5.35 -2.32 0.83
C LEU A 178 5.36 -1.79 2.27
N ARG A 179 5.76 -0.53 2.44
CA ARG A 179 5.49 0.23 3.65
C ARG A 179 4.47 1.32 3.35
N MET A 180 3.39 1.36 4.12
CA MET A 180 2.32 2.34 3.94
C MET A 180 2.18 3.21 5.20
N PHE A 181 1.88 4.49 5.00
CA PHE A 181 1.56 5.44 6.04
C PHE A 181 0.22 6.11 5.79
N GLU A 182 -0.51 6.32 6.88
CA GLU A 182 -1.62 7.26 6.96
C GLU A 182 -1.14 8.48 7.75
N VAL A 183 -1.28 9.67 7.17
CA VAL A 183 -0.66 10.90 7.66
C VAL A 183 -1.71 11.97 7.85
N ALA A 184 -1.85 12.45 9.07
CA ALA A 184 -2.51 13.71 9.39
C ALA A 184 -1.49 14.84 9.13
N GLY A 185 -1.79 15.77 8.23
CA GLY A 185 -0.86 16.84 7.84
C GLY A 185 -0.03 16.47 6.61
N ARG A 186 1.25 16.87 6.58
CA ARG A 186 2.07 16.77 5.35
C ARG A 186 2.89 15.48 5.30
N VAL A 187 2.71 14.71 4.21
CA VAL A 187 3.52 13.51 3.94
C VAL A 187 5.02 13.82 3.86
N SER A 188 5.40 14.99 3.32
CA SER A 188 6.80 15.42 3.23
C SER A 188 7.49 15.49 4.59
N ASP A 189 6.77 15.92 5.63
CA ASP A 189 7.32 16.09 6.96
C ASP A 189 7.56 14.72 7.60
N VAL A 190 6.63 13.79 7.41
CA VAL A 190 6.81 12.38 7.81
C VAL A 190 8.02 11.76 7.12
N LEU A 191 8.18 11.93 5.80
CA LEU A 191 9.33 11.37 5.08
C LEU A 191 10.66 11.99 5.53
N ALA A 192 10.69 13.31 5.76
CA ALA A 192 11.88 13.98 6.30
C ALA A 192 12.22 13.50 7.70
N TYR A 193 11.20 13.29 8.55
CA TYR A 193 11.36 12.74 9.88
C TYR A 193 11.92 11.31 9.85
N LEU A 194 11.35 10.45 9.00
CA LEU A 194 11.80 9.07 8.81
C LEU A 194 13.25 9.03 8.33
N ALA A 195 13.64 9.85 7.36
CA ALA A 195 15.02 9.89 6.87
C ALA A 195 16.01 10.20 8.00
N ARG A 196 15.71 11.22 8.84
CA ARG A 196 16.57 11.62 9.96
C ARG A 196 16.66 10.54 11.04
N THR A 197 15.52 9.96 11.41
CA THR A 197 15.45 9.01 12.53
C THR A 197 15.92 7.61 12.17
N ALA A 198 15.58 7.14 10.96
CA ALA A 198 15.99 5.82 10.50
C ALA A 198 17.50 5.78 10.23
N ALA A 199 18.08 6.83 9.65
CA ALA A 199 19.53 6.89 9.41
C ALA A 199 20.34 6.84 10.71
N ALA A 200 19.79 7.38 11.82
CA ALA A 200 20.42 7.34 13.14
C ALA A 200 20.11 6.05 13.93
N ALA A 201 19.23 5.17 13.42
CA ALA A 201 18.85 3.96 14.13
C ALA A 201 19.91 2.86 13.94
N PRO A 202 20.17 2.01 14.95
CA PRO A 202 21.10 0.89 14.83
C PRO A 202 20.78 -0.05 13.65
N ALA A 203 19.49 -0.21 13.34
CA ALA A 203 19.00 -1.06 12.26
C ALA A 203 19.23 -0.51 10.84
N ALA A 204 19.82 0.69 10.68
CA ALA A 204 20.04 1.31 9.38
C ALA A 204 20.98 0.48 8.48
N ALA A 205 22.09 -0.02 9.06
CA ALA A 205 23.06 -0.85 8.36
C ALA A 205 22.45 -2.21 7.95
N GLU A 206 21.74 -2.86 8.87
CA GLU A 206 21.00 -4.10 8.60
C GLU A 206 19.98 -3.91 7.48
N LEU A 207 19.26 -2.78 7.47
CA LEU A 207 18.32 -2.47 6.39
C LEU A 207 19.06 -2.32 5.06
N ALA A 208 20.21 -1.62 5.04
CA ALA A 208 20.99 -1.42 3.81
C ALA A 208 21.48 -2.73 3.19
N GLU A 209 21.88 -3.71 4.00
CA GLU A 209 22.29 -5.02 3.51
C GLU A 209 21.16 -5.77 2.79
N LEU A 210 19.91 -5.54 3.19
CA LEU A 210 18.73 -6.19 2.63
C LEU A 210 18.20 -5.46 1.38
N MET A 211 18.60 -4.22 1.12
CA MET A 211 18.08 -3.40 0.02
C MET A 211 18.99 -3.45 -1.22
N GLU A 212 18.38 -3.47 -2.40
CA GLU A 212 19.02 -3.22 -3.70
C GLU A 212 19.04 -1.71 -3.96
N THR A 213 20.02 -1.02 -3.36
CA THR A 213 20.18 0.44 -3.44
C THR A 213 21.65 0.83 -3.43
N ASP A 214 21.99 1.88 -4.16
CA ASP A 214 23.29 2.54 -4.12
C ASP A 214 23.35 3.68 -3.08
N PHE A 215 22.20 4.04 -2.49
CA PHE A 215 22.13 5.07 -1.45
C PHE A 215 22.67 4.58 -0.10
N ASP A 216 23.46 5.42 0.56
CA ASP A 216 23.93 5.18 1.92
C ASP A 216 22.81 5.43 2.95
N LEU A 217 22.18 4.35 3.41
CA LEU A 217 21.10 4.41 4.39
C LEU A 217 21.57 4.73 5.82
N THR A 218 22.87 4.89 6.07
CA THR A 218 23.39 5.35 7.36
C THR A 218 23.49 6.88 7.45
N THR A 219 23.20 7.58 6.35
CA THR A 219 23.15 9.05 6.31
C THR A 219 21.73 9.55 6.06
N GLU A 220 21.36 10.69 6.65
CA GLU A 220 20.04 11.29 6.41
C GLU A 220 19.82 11.59 4.92
N ALA A 221 20.86 12.07 4.22
CA ALA A 221 20.78 12.41 2.80
C ALA A 221 20.52 11.17 1.93
N GLY A 222 21.26 10.08 2.14
CA GLY A 222 21.07 8.84 1.41
C GLY A 222 19.71 8.20 1.73
N PHE A 223 19.30 8.17 3.00
CA PHE A 223 17.99 7.66 3.38
C PHE A 223 16.84 8.48 2.77
N ARG A 224 16.98 9.81 2.71
CA ARG A 224 16.01 10.69 2.05
C ARG A 224 15.88 10.39 0.56
N ALA A 225 17.00 10.18 -0.14
CA ALA A 225 17.00 9.81 -1.55
C ALA A 225 16.35 8.43 -1.77
N PHE A 226 16.66 7.46 -0.91
CA PHE A 226 16.04 6.14 -0.91
C PHE A 226 14.52 6.20 -0.74
N LEU A 227 14.01 6.96 0.25
CA LEU A 227 12.57 7.12 0.46
C LEU A 227 11.88 7.81 -0.72
N ALA A 228 12.54 8.80 -1.34
CA ALA A 228 12.01 9.48 -2.52
C ALA A 228 11.93 8.53 -3.72
N GLY A 229 12.98 7.74 -3.97
CA GLY A 229 13.01 6.74 -5.05
C GLY A 229 12.05 5.57 -4.85
N SER A 230 11.74 5.24 -3.58
CA SER A 230 10.78 4.19 -3.23
C SER A 230 9.32 4.63 -3.30
N ARG A 231 9.04 5.93 -3.53
CA ARG A 231 7.69 6.46 -3.39
C ARG A 231 6.79 6.03 -4.54
N LEU A 232 5.62 5.51 -4.20
CA LEU A 232 4.58 5.21 -5.17
C LEU A 232 3.68 6.43 -5.40
N GLU A 233 3.20 6.57 -6.62
CA GLU A 233 2.18 7.56 -6.97
C GLU A 233 0.83 7.13 -6.42
N LEU A 234 0.16 7.98 -5.64
CA LEU A 234 -1.22 7.75 -5.23
C LEU A 234 -2.14 8.06 -6.42
N VAL A 235 -2.82 7.04 -6.92
CA VAL A 235 -3.68 7.11 -8.10
C VAL A 235 -5.13 7.35 -7.72
N THR A 236 -5.63 6.62 -6.72
CA THR A 236 -6.97 6.84 -6.16
C THR A 236 -7.02 6.38 -4.71
N ASP A 237 -7.79 7.09 -3.88
CA ASP A 237 -8.18 6.65 -2.53
C ASP A 237 -9.69 6.88 -2.37
N ARG A 238 -10.46 5.79 -2.29
CA ARG A 238 -11.94 5.84 -2.29
C ARG A 238 -12.44 5.25 -0.99
N ARG A 239 -13.28 6.01 -0.26
CA ARG A 239 -13.94 5.58 0.98
C ARG A 239 -15.44 5.45 0.76
N VAL A 240 -16.04 4.35 1.21
CA VAL A 240 -17.50 4.19 1.19
C VAL A 240 -17.96 4.76 2.52
N GLU A 241 -18.65 5.89 2.48
CA GLU A 241 -19.33 6.42 3.65
C GLU A 241 -20.37 5.38 4.08
N VAL A 242 -20.33 5.03 5.35
CA VAL A 242 -21.45 4.33 6.00
C VAL A 242 -22.28 5.44 6.62
N PRO A 243 -23.54 5.65 6.18
CA PRO A 243 -24.44 6.54 6.90
C PRO A 243 -24.48 6.10 8.37
N ALA A 244 -24.33 7.07 9.28
CA ALA A 244 -24.36 6.85 10.73
C ALA A 244 -25.67 6.19 11.18
#